data_AF-A0A9W4WV11-F1
#
_entry.id   AF-A0A9W4WV11-F1
#
_cell.length_a   1.000
_cell.length_b   1.000
_cell.length_c   1.000
_cell.angle_alpha   90.00
_cell.angle_beta   90.00
_cell.angle_gamma   90.00
#
_symmetry.space_group_name_H-M   'P 1'
#
loop_
_entity.id
_entity.type
_entity.pdbx_description
1 polymer ?
#
loop_
_entity_poly.entity_id
_entity_poly.type
_entity_poly.pdbx_seq_one_letter_code
_entity_poly.pdbx_strand_id
1 'polypeptide(L)' 'KHDVSLALDICNGLRPEFGKGTPEFYKKLAYSCMNANSNQRPTAEELKQILEFWFYSK' A
#
# COMPACT_ATOMS: atom_id res chain seq x y z
N LYS A 1 10.61 2.93 -22.68
CA LYS A 1 9.97 1.66 -23.10
C LYS A 1 9.34 1.05 -21.87
N HIS A 2 8.05 0.75 -21.88
CA HIS A 2 7.37 0.13 -20.73
C HIS A 2 7.40 -1.40 -20.87
N ASP A 3 7.63 -2.09 -19.76
CA ASP A 3 7.58 -3.55 -19.69
C ASP A 3 6.12 -4.00 -19.55
N VAL A 4 5.55 -4.48 -20.67
CA VAL A 4 4.15 -4.92 -20.73
C VAL A 4 3.93 -6.16 -19.86
N SER A 5 4.93 -7.05 -19.75
CA SER A 5 4.85 -8.22 -18.89
C SER A 5 4.73 -7.82 -17.43
N LEU A 6 5.56 -6.86 -17.00
CA LEU A 6 5.49 -6.32 -15.64
C LEU A 6 4.13 -5.66 -15.35
N ALA A 7 3.58 -4.90 -16.31
CA ALA A 7 2.27 -4.27 -16.13
C ALA A 7 1.16 -5.32 -15.95
N LEU A 8 1.20 -6.41 -16.71
CA LEU A 8 0.25 -7.54 -16.56
C LEU A 8 0.40 -8.22 -15.21
N ASP A 9 1.63 -8.47 -14.75
CA ASP A 9 1.86 -9.08 -13.45
C ASP A 9 1.32 -8.22 -12.31
N ILE A 10 1.49 -6.89 -12.38
CA ILE A 10 0.91 -5.94 -11.41
C ILE A 10 -0.62 -5.99 -11.43
N CYS A 11 -1.24 -6.05 -12.61
CA CYS A 11 -2.69 -6.21 -12.73
C CYS A 11 -3.18 -7.55 -12.15
N ASN A 12 -2.36 -8.60 -12.25
CA ASN A 12 -2.63 -9.94 -11.68
C ASN A 12 -2.30 -10.05 -10.18
N GLY A 13 -1.86 -8.96 -9.54
CA GLY A 13 -1.66 -8.91 -8.10
C GLY A 13 -0.21 -9.01 -7.65
N LEU A 14 0.78 -8.98 -8.56
CA LEU A 14 2.19 -8.85 -8.17
C LEU A 14 2.38 -7.57 -7.36
N ARG A 15 2.92 -7.70 -6.15
CA ARG A 15 3.24 -6.59 -5.25
C ARG A 15 4.65 -6.77 -4.69
N PRO A 16 5.33 -5.66 -4.34
CA PRO A 16 6.64 -5.75 -3.69
C PRO A 16 6.56 -6.53 -2.38
N GLU A 17 7.61 -7.30 -2.11
CA GLU A 17 7.85 -7.83 -0.77
C GLU A 17 8.41 -6.73 0.14
N PHE A 18 8.08 -6.80 1.43
CA PHE A 18 8.62 -5.89 2.42
C PHE A 18 9.92 -6.42 3.00
N GLY A 19 10.87 -5.51 3.25
CA GLY A 19 12.15 -5.85 3.87
C GLY A 19 11.99 -6.44 5.27
N LYS A 20 13.01 -7.18 5.71
CA LYS A 20 13.10 -7.64 7.10
C LYS A 20 13.10 -6.42 8.04
N GLY A 21 12.29 -6.47 9.09
CA GLY A 21 12.17 -5.38 10.06
C GLY A 21 11.16 -4.29 9.69
N THR A 22 10.50 -4.34 8.52
CA THR A 22 9.39 -3.42 8.24
C THR A 22 8.26 -3.65 9.25
N PRO A 23 7.81 -2.63 10.00
CA PRO A 23 6.70 -2.78 10.94
C PRO A 23 5.40 -3.20 10.24
N GLU A 24 4.65 -4.12 10.86
CA GLU A 24 3.40 -4.67 10.30
C GLU A 24 2.35 -3.60 9.96
N PHE A 25 2.31 -2.51 10.73
CA PHE A 25 1.42 -1.39 10.46
C PHE A 25 1.67 -0.76 9.08
N TYR A 26 2.93 -0.50 8.74
CA TYR A 26 3.29 0.05 7.43
C TYR A 26 3.01 -0.93 6.30
N LYS A 27 3.18 -2.24 6.52
CA LYS A 27 2.82 -3.27 5.52
C LYS A 27 1.33 -3.24 5.21
N LYS A 28 0.48 -3.21 6.26
CA LYS A 28 -0.98 -3.15 6.10
C LYS A 28 -1.43 -1.90 5.34
N LEU A 29 -0.86 -0.73 5.68
CA LEU A 29 -1.12 0.52 4.96
C LEU A 29 -0.67 0.43 3.49
N ALA A 30 0.54 -0.04 3.24
CA ALA A 30 1.04 -0.15 1.88
C ALA A 30 0.20 -1.12 1.03
N TYR A 31 -0.25 -2.26 1.60
CA TYR A 31 -1.17 -3.16 0.92
C TYR A 31 -2.53 -2.51 0.60
N SER A 32 -3.10 -1.70 1.50
CA SER A 32 -4.37 -1.00 1.22
C SER A 32 -4.21 0.04 0.11
N CYS A 33 -3.10 0.79 0.11
CA CYS A 33 -2.77 1.73 -0.96
C CYS A 33 -2.59 1.04 -2.33
N MET A 34 -2.03 -0.16 -2.34
CA MET A 34 -1.76 -0.92 -3.57
C MET A 34 -2.90 -1.88 -3.95
N ASN A 35 -4.09 -1.74 -3.37
CA ASN A 35 -5.22 -2.63 -3.68
C ASN A 35 -5.55 -2.61 -5.19
N ALA A 36 -5.80 -3.78 -5.77
CA ALA A 36 -6.17 -3.93 -7.17
C ALA A 36 -7.51 -3.21 -7.47
N ASN A 37 -8.46 -3.28 -6.54
CA ASN A 37 -9.70 -2.51 -6.61
C ASN A 37 -9.45 -1.06 -6.15
N SER A 38 -9.61 -0.09 -7.05
CA SER A 38 -9.41 1.33 -6.75
C SER A 38 -10.34 1.85 -5.66
N ASN A 39 -11.55 1.30 -5.55
CA ASN A 39 -12.54 1.72 -4.54
C ASN A 39 -12.18 1.25 -3.12
N GLN A 40 -11.24 0.31 -3.00
CA GLN A 40 -10.74 -0.17 -1.70
C GLN A 40 -9.46 0.55 -1.28
N ARG A 41 -8.93 1.46 -2.10
CA ARG A 41 -7.77 2.27 -1.74
C ARG A 41 -8.22 3.41 -0.84
N PRO A 42 -7.50 3.69 0.25
CA PRO A 42 -7.79 4.86 1.06
C PRO A 42 -7.47 6.13 0.28
N THR A 43 -8.23 7.17 0.57
CA THR A 43 -7.93 8.54 0.15
C THR A 43 -6.69 9.06 0.87
N ALA A 44 -6.09 10.12 0.33
CA ALA A 44 -4.98 10.79 1.00
C ALA A 44 -5.38 11.35 2.38
N GLU A 45 -6.63 11.78 2.53
CA GLU A 45 -7.15 12.30 3.80
C GLU A 45 -7.30 11.18 4.85
N GLU A 46 -7.86 10.02 4.47
CA GLU A 46 -7.93 8.85 5.38
C GLU A 46 -6.53 8.39 5.80
N LEU A 47 -5.57 8.35 4.86
CA LEU A 47 -4.18 8.01 5.17
C LEU A 47 -3.56 9.00 6.16
N LYS A 48 -3.77 10.29 5.96
CA LYS A 48 -3.30 11.34 6.87
C LYS A 48 -3.86 11.12 8.28
N GLN A 49 -5.17 10.91 8.41
CA GLN A 49 -5.82 10.67 9.70
C GLN A 49 -5.28 9.43 10.40
N ILE A 50 -5.05 8.33 9.67
CA ILE A 50 -4.48 7.11 10.24
C ILE A 50 -3.05 7.35 10.76
N LEU A 51 -2.23 8.07 9.99
CA LEU A 51 -0.86 8.39 10.37
C LEU A 51 -0.79 9.36 11.55
N GLU A 52 -1.65 10.38 11.57
CA GLU A 52 -1.78 11.33 12.69
C GLU A 52 -2.23 10.60 13.96
N PHE A 53 -3.29 9.80 13.88
CA PHE A 53 -3.76 9.01 15.02
C PHE A 53 -2.63 8.13 15.59
N TRP A 54 -1.88 7.46 14.73
CA TRP A 54 -0.78 6.62 15.17
C TRP A 54 0.37 7.43 15.79
N PHE A 55 0.69 8.59 15.23
CA PHE A 55 1.73 9.48 15.75
C PHE A 55 1.40 10.00 17.15
N TYR A 56 0.13 10.36 17.40
CA TYR A 56 -0.32 10.87 18.69
C TYR A 56 -0.72 9.79 19.70
N SER A 57 -0.94 8.55 19.26
CA SER A 57 -1.23 7.41 20.15
C SER A 57 0.04 6.73 20.70
N LYS A 58 1.20 7.28 20.37
CA LYS A 58 2.52 6.82 20.84
C LYS A 58 2.97 7.53 22.11
#